data_AF-A0AAW2A5W0-F1
#
_entry.id   AF-A0AAW2A5W0-F1
#
_cell.length_a   1.000
_cell.length_b   1.000
_cell.length_c   1.000
_cell.angle_alpha   90.00
_cell.angle_beta   90.00
_cell.angle_gamma   90.00
#
_symmetry.space_group_name_H-M   'P 1'
#
loop_
_entity.id
_entity.type
_entity.pdbx_description
1 polymer ?
#
loop_
_entity_poly.entity_id
_entity_poly.type
_entity_poly.pdbx_seq_one_letter_code
_entity_poly.pdbx_strand_id
1 'polypeptide(L)'
;MVFSRDAVLNILAGGCDWHSSDAPDDMVLGMCLTTLGLPVTHSPLFHQGRPDDYVKELLARQSPISFHKHWNINPVAVYQLWLIEPNLRRPHSLPKTTEEL
;
A
#
# COMPACT_ATOMS: atom_id res chain seq x y z
N MET A 1 -2.21 2.01 5.00
CA MET A 1 -3.55 2.35 5.54
C MET A 1 -3.78 3.84 5.35
N VAL A 2 -5.03 4.28 5.19
CA VAL A 2 -5.39 5.71 5.10
C VAL A 2 -6.55 5.94 6.05
N PHE A 3 -6.49 7.02 6.83
CA PHE A 3 -7.51 7.35 7.82
C PHE A 3 -8.11 8.72 7.51
N SER A 4 -9.41 8.87 7.76
CA SER A 4 -10.02 10.20 7.83
C SER A 4 -9.55 10.90 9.10
N ARG A 5 -9.61 12.24 9.10
CA ARG A 5 -9.29 13.04 10.29
C ARG A 5 -10.15 12.62 11.49
N ASP A 6 -11.44 12.39 11.28
CA ASP A 6 -12.35 12.00 12.36
C ASP A 6 -12.02 10.61 12.93
N ALA A 7 -11.64 9.65 12.10
CA ALA A 7 -11.21 8.34 12.58
C ALA A 7 -9.96 8.47 13.48
N VAL A 8 -8.99 9.30 13.10
CA VAL A 8 -7.80 9.55 13.92
C VAL A 8 -8.17 10.18 15.27
N LEU A 9 -9.07 11.15 15.30
CA LEU A 9 -9.52 11.76 16.56
C LEU A 9 -10.22 10.75 17.48
N ASN A 10 -11.03 9.84 16.92
CA ASN A 10 -11.65 8.76 17.69
C ASN A 10 -10.62 7.77 18.24
N ILE A 11 -9.61 7.39 17.46
CA ILE A 11 -8.50 6.52 17.92
C ILE A 11 -7.76 7.16 19.10
N LEU A 12 -7.41 8.45 18.98
CA LEU A 12 -6.68 9.18 20.02
C LEU A 12 -7.49 9.35 21.31
N ALA A 13 -8.80 9.59 21.19
CA ALA A 13 -9.70 9.69 22.34
C ALA A 13 -10.10 8.33 22.93
N GLY A 14 -9.96 7.25 22.15
CA GLY A 14 -10.47 5.92 22.45
C GLY A 14 -9.65 5.10 23.45
N GLY A 15 -8.53 5.62 23.95
CA GLY A 15 -7.73 4.96 24.98
C GLY A 15 -7.16 3.61 24.53
N CYS A 16 -6.73 3.51 23.27
CA CYS A 16 -6.14 2.28 22.75
C CYS A 16 -4.76 2.04 23.35
N ASP A 17 -4.65 1.00 24.18
CA ASP A 17 -3.42 0.64 24.88
C ASP A 17 -2.43 -0.11 23.98
N TRP A 18 -1.17 0.31 24.07
CA TRP A 18 -0.04 -0.35 23.42
C TRP A 18 0.63 -1.29 24.41
N HIS A 19 0.48 -2.60 24.21
CA HIS A 19 0.99 -3.61 25.15
C HIS A 19 2.52 -3.72 25.18
N SER A 20 3.21 -3.32 24.11
CA SER A 20 4.66 -3.35 23.98
C SER A 20 5.12 -2.45 22.83
N SER A 21 6.35 -1.93 22.90
CA SER A 21 7.01 -1.23 21.79
C SER A 21 7.36 -2.15 20.62
N ASP A 22 7.46 -3.46 20.86
CA ASP A 22 7.73 -4.47 19.84
C ASP A 22 6.45 -5.09 19.27
N ALA A 23 5.28 -4.60 19.72
CA ALA A 23 4.01 -5.04 19.18
C ALA A 23 3.87 -4.56 17.73
N PRO A 24 3.28 -5.38 16.85
CA PRO A 24 3.05 -4.99 15.46
C PRO A 24 1.93 -3.94 15.36
N ASP A 25 2.29 -2.74 14.91
CA ASP A 25 1.44 -1.55 14.90
C ASP A 25 0.11 -1.74 14.17
N ASP A 26 0.12 -2.39 13.02
CA ASP A 26 -1.06 -2.61 12.18
C ASP A 26 -2.08 -3.53 12.85
N MET A 27 -1.62 -4.55 13.58
CA MET A 27 -2.50 -5.43 14.35
C MET A 27 -3.07 -4.72 15.58
N VAL A 28 -2.26 -3.93 16.30
CA VAL A 28 -2.74 -3.15 17.45
C VAL A 28 -3.76 -2.10 17.01
N LEU A 29 -3.49 -1.39 15.91
CA LEU A 29 -4.44 -0.47 15.31
C LEU A 29 -5.72 -1.20 14.88
N GLY A 30 -5.63 -2.40 14.29
CA GLY A 30 -6.80 -3.22 13.94
C GLY A 30 -7.67 -3.59 15.16
N MET A 31 -7.03 -3.99 16.26
CA MET A 31 -7.73 -4.26 17.52
C MET A 31 -8.42 -3.00 18.07
N CYS A 32 -7.70 -1.87 18.09
CA CYS A 32 -8.23 -0.59 18.53
C CYS A 32 -9.48 -0.17 17.72
N LEU A 33 -9.40 -0.25 16.38
CA LEU A 33 -10.53 0.07 15.50
C LEU A 33 -11.73 -0.84 15.78
N THR A 34 -11.48 -2.13 16.01
CA THR A 34 -12.53 -3.11 16.36
C THR A 34 -13.20 -2.76 17.69
N THR A 35 -12.41 -2.45 18.73
CA THR A 35 -12.91 -2.06 20.06
C THR A 35 -13.74 -0.79 20.01
N LEU A 36 -13.34 0.19 19.19
CA LEU A 36 -14.06 1.45 19.02
C LEU A 36 -15.25 1.36 18.04
N GLY A 37 -15.49 0.20 17.43
CA GLY A 37 -16.53 0.01 16.43
C GLY A 37 -16.31 0.82 15.14
N LEU A 38 -15.06 1.18 14.83
CA LEU A 38 -14.69 1.92 13.63
C LEU A 38 -14.54 0.95 12.44
N PRO A 39 -15.29 1.15 11.34
CA PRO A 39 -15.24 0.24 10.20
C PRO A 39 -13.92 0.34 9.44
N VAL A 40 -13.42 -0.81 8.99
CA VAL A 40 -12.23 -0.92 8.13
C VAL A 40 -12.66 -1.46 6.76
N THR A 41 -12.44 -0.66 5.72
CA THR A 41 -12.71 -1.06 4.33
C THR A 41 -11.41 -1.49 3.66
N HIS A 42 -11.36 -2.74 3.22
CA HIS A 42 -10.26 -3.23 2.41
C HIS A 42 -10.34 -2.65 0.99
N SER A 43 -9.20 -2.23 0.43
CA SER A 43 -9.09 -1.83 -0.97
C SER A 43 -7.97 -2.63 -1.64
N PRO A 44 -8.25 -3.31 -2.77
CA PRO A 44 -7.25 -4.09 -3.50
C PRO A 44 -6.18 -3.22 -4.18
N LEU A 45 -6.31 -1.90 -4.13
CA LEU A 45 -5.38 -0.96 -4.77
C LEU A 45 -4.14 -0.65 -3.93
N PHE A 46 -4.13 -1.04 -2.65
CA PHE A 46 -2.97 -0.93 -1.76
C PHE A 46 -2.19 -2.24 -1.79
N HIS A 47 -0.97 -2.20 -2.32
CA HIS A 47 -0.14 -3.39 -2.49
C HIS A 47 0.94 -3.44 -1.41
N GLN A 48 1.10 -4.60 -0.76
CA GLN A 48 2.12 -4.81 0.27
C GLN A 48 3.53 -5.04 -0.31
N GLY A 49 3.60 -5.39 -1.59
CA GLY A 49 4.84 -5.80 -2.28
C GLY A 49 5.37 -4.73 -3.22
N ARG A 50 6.38 -5.10 -4.01
CA ARG A 50 6.86 -4.35 -5.17
C ARG A 50 5.91 -4.58 -6.34
N PRO A 51 5.88 -3.71 -7.36
CA PRO A 51 5.13 -3.98 -8.58
C PRO A 51 5.45 -5.36 -9.21
N ASP A 52 6.74 -5.74 -9.23
CA ASP A 52 7.21 -7.00 -9.82
C ASP A 52 6.77 -8.24 -9.04
N ASP A 53 6.29 -8.09 -7.80
CA ASP A 53 5.76 -9.19 -7.01
C ASP A 53 4.30 -9.55 -7.42
N TYR A 54 3.70 -8.82 -8.38
CA TYR A 54 2.34 -9.03 -8.87
C TYR A 54 2.31 -9.36 -10.37
N VAL A 55 1.30 -10.11 -10.79
CA VAL A 55 1.05 -10.39 -12.22
C VAL A 55 0.70 -9.09 -12.96
N LYS A 56 1.25 -8.91 -14.17
CA LYS A 56 1.12 -7.67 -14.95
C LYS A 56 -0.34 -7.34 -15.27
N GLU A 57 -1.16 -8.37 -15.50
CA GLU A 57 -2.58 -8.25 -15.82
C GLU A 57 -3.38 -7.67 -14.65
N LEU A 58 -2.98 -7.96 -13.40
CA LEU A 58 -3.60 -7.38 -12.21
C LEU A 58 -3.37 -5.87 -12.18
N LEU A 59 -2.12 -5.45 -12.37
CA LEU A 59 -1.71 -4.05 -12.32
C LEU A 59 -2.17 -3.25 -13.55
N ALA A 60 -2.45 -3.91 -14.67
CA ALA A 60 -3.02 -3.29 -15.85
C ALA A 60 -4.53 -2.99 -15.69
N ARG A 61 -5.26 -3.82 -14.93
CA ARG A 61 -6.71 -3.67 -14.74
C ARG A 61 -7.08 -2.57 -13.76
N GLN A 62 -6.24 -2.33 -12.75
CA GLN A 62 -6.53 -1.42 -11.66
C GLN A 62 -5.35 -0.49 -11.43
N SER A 63 -5.60 0.82 -11.37
CA SER A 63 -4.54 1.76 -11.02
C SER A 63 -4.18 1.61 -9.53
N PRO A 64 -2.94 1.25 -9.19
CA PRO A 64 -2.53 1.11 -7.80
C PRO A 64 -2.54 2.47 -7.10
N ILE A 65 -2.78 2.45 -5.78
CA ILE A 65 -2.63 3.61 -4.89
C ILE A 65 -1.26 3.60 -4.22
N SER A 66 -0.72 2.42 -3.89
CA SER A 66 0.59 2.28 -3.24
C SER A 66 1.25 0.93 -3.48
N PHE A 67 2.57 0.91 -3.30
CA PHE A 67 3.42 -0.27 -3.14
C PHE A 67 4.25 -0.08 -1.87
N HIS A 68 4.44 -1.12 -1.05
CA HIS A 68 5.01 -0.98 0.30
C HIS A 68 6.40 -1.59 0.47
N LYS A 69 6.86 -2.41 -0.48
CA LYS A 69 8.19 -3.02 -0.43
C LYS A 69 9.14 -2.26 -1.34
N HIS A 70 10.25 -1.77 -0.78
CA HIS A 70 11.26 -0.97 -1.48
C HIS A 70 12.62 -1.67 -1.62
N TRP A 71 12.69 -2.95 -1.24
CA TRP A 71 13.93 -3.73 -1.29
C TRP A 71 14.37 -4.03 -2.72
N ASN A 72 15.65 -3.77 -3.01
CA ASN A 72 16.28 -4.07 -4.30
C ASN A 72 15.55 -3.44 -5.52
N ILE A 73 14.98 -2.24 -5.35
CA ILE A 73 14.35 -1.44 -6.41
C ILE A 73 14.65 0.05 -6.20
N ASN A 74 14.45 0.87 -7.23
CA ASN A 74 14.47 2.32 -7.08
C ASN A 74 13.05 2.82 -6.72
N PRO A 75 12.79 3.22 -5.46
CA PRO A 75 11.45 3.60 -5.01
C PRO A 75 10.94 4.88 -5.69
N VAL A 76 11.83 5.81 -6.05
CA VAL A 76 11.46 7.06 -6.74
C VAL A 76 11.01 6.78 -8.17
N ALA A 77 11.76 5.93 -8.89
CA ALA A 77 11.37 5.51 -10.24
C ALA A 77 10.03 4.76 -10.25
N VAL A 78 9.81 3.88 -9.25
CA VAL A 78 8.52 3.20 -9.07
C VAL A 78 7.39 4.20 -8.80
N TYR A 79 7.60 5.15 -7.90
CA TYR A 79 6.61 6.20 -7.62
C TYR A 79 6.25 7.00 -8.89
N GLN A 80 7.25 7.45 -9.64
CA GLN A 80 7.04 8.21 -10.88
C GLN A 80 6.24 7.40 -11.90
N LEU A 81 6.68 6.17 -12.19
CA LEU A 81 6.04 5.31 -13.18
C LEU A 81 4.63 4.87 -12.79
N TRP A 82 4.43 4.47 -11.53
CA TRP A 82 3.18 3.83 -11.12
C TRP A 82 2.14 4.80 -10.58
N LEU A 83 2.56 5.88 -9.89
CA LEU A 83 1.66 6.74 -9.11
C LEU A 83 1.52 8.16 -9.65
N ILE A 84 2.50 8.68 -10.41
CA ILE A 84 2.39 10.01 -11.05
C ILE A 84 2.00 9.92 -12.52
N GLU A 85 2.59 8.98 -13.27
CA GLU A 85 2.50 8.91 -14.73
C GLU A 85 1.75 7.66 -15.22
N PRO A 86 0.48 7.43 -14.81
CA PRO A 86 -0.24 6.21 -15.10
C PRO A 86 -0.44 5.93 -16.61
N ASN A 87 -0.41 7.00 -17.42
CA ASN A 87 -0.64 6.94 -18.87
C ASN A 87 0.60 6.45 -19.66
N LEU A 88 1.78 6.39 -19.02
CA LEU A 88 3.01 5.86 -19.62
C LEU A 88 3.11 4.33 -19.52
N ARG A 89 2.16 3.66 -18.87
CA ARG A 89 2.05 2.19 -18.74
C ARG A 89 1.69 1.46 -20.04
N ARG A 90 1.81 2.09 -21.22
CA ARG A 90 1.39 1.44 -22.47
C ARG A 90 2.22 0.16 -22.69
N PRO A 91 1.58 -0.96 -23.05
CA PRO A 91 2.25 -2.27 -23.13
C PRO A 91 3.40 -2.36 -24.14
N HIS A 92 3.60 -1.33 -24.98
CA HIS A 92 4.73 -1.24 -25.91
C HIS A 92 5.98 -0.51 -25.37
N SER A 93 5.96 0.03 -24.14
CA SER A 93 7.07 0.83 -23.60
C SER A 93 7.69 0.31 -22.31
N LEU A 94 7.35 -0.91 -21.86
CA LEU A 94 8.17 -1.59 -20.85
C LEU A 94 9.49 -1.98 -21.52
N PRO A 95 10.65 -1.43 -21.10
CA PRO A 95 11.92 -1.89 -21.62
C PRO A 95 12.00 -3.39 -21.31
N LYS A 96 12.26 -4.19 -22.35
CA LYS A 96 12.62 -5.59 -22.18
C LYS A 96 13.81 -5.59 -21.22
N THR A 97 13.64 -6.16 -20.03
CA THR A 97 14.77 -6.48 -19.18
C THR A 97 15.73 -7.33 -20.00
N THR A 98 16.99 -6.91 -20.00
CA THR A 98 18.10 -7.54 -20.70
C THR A 98 18.40 -8.91 -20.09
N GLU A 99 17.49 -9.87 -20.26
CA GLU A 99 17.65 -11.30 -19.96
C GLU A 99 16.90 -12.16 -21.00
N GLU A 100 16.92 -11.72 -22.26
CA GLU A 100 16.76 -12.61 -23.41
C GLU A 100 18.08 -12.57 -24.18
N LEU A 101 19.00 -13.43 -23.74
CA LEU A 101 20.18 -13.90 -24.49
C LEU A 101 19.72 -14.87 -25.59
#